data_AF-A0A7X5SAR4-F1
#
_entry.id   AF-A0A7X5SAR4-F1
#
_cell.length_a   1.000
_cell.length_b   1.000
_cell.length_c   1.000
_cell.angle_alpha   90.00
_cell.angle_beta   90.00
_cell.angle_gamma   90.00
#
_symmetry.space_group_name_H-M   'P 1'
#
loop_
_entity.id
_entity.type
_entity.pdbx_description
1 polymer ?
#
loop_
_entity_poly.entity_id
_entity_poly.type
_entity_poly.pdbx_seq_one_letter_code
_entity_poly.pdbx_strand_id
1 'polypeptide(L)'
;RALFAEIDATLSDAAKAQLKCEIIMLTHNADLHAVNLGWHPKAEDLLWRPDIQEAKVSEGGGTNLRYRAGWKGRWLTRFKALLAETMPYCTVRYAF
;
A
#
# COMPACT_ATOMS: atom_id res chain seq x y z
N ARG A 1 -0.11 12.41 6.16
CA ARG A 1 -0.41 12.97 7.50
C ARG A 1 -1.91 13.18 7.66
N ALA A 2 -2.58 13.96 6.79
CA ALA A 2 -4.03 14.22 6.89
C ALA A 2 -4.88 12.97 7.18
N LEU A 3 -4.69 11.89 6.41
CA LEU A 3 -5.39 10.61 6.64
C LEU A 3 -5.24 10.08 8.08
N PHE A 4 -4.03 10.07 8.64
CA PHE A 4 -3.81 9.54 9.99
C PHE A 4 -4.39 10.46 11.06
N ALA A 5 -4.34 11.78 10.84
CA ALA A 5 -4.95 12.73 11.76
C ALA A 5 -6.49 12.60 11.77
N GLU A 6 -7.09 12.38 10.61
CA GLU A 6 -8.53 12.13 10.49
C GLU A 6 -8.95 10.83 11.20
N ILE A 7 -8.18 9.75 11.02
CA ILE A 7 -8.42 8.50 11.74
C ILE A 7 -8.26 8.70 13.25
N ASP A 8 -7.19 9.35 13.71
CA ASP A 8 -6.94 9.62 15.13
C ASP A 8 -8.05 10.45 15.77
N ALA A 9 -8.56 11.47 15.07
CA ALA A 9 -9.65 12.32 15.55
C ALA A 9 -11.02 11.60 15.59
N THR A 10 -11.20 10.56 14.78
CA THR A 10 -12.49 9.86 14.65
C THR A 10 -12.64 8.69 15.62
N LEU A 11 -11.53 8.04 16.01
CA LEU A 11 -11.57 6.84 16.84
C LEU A 11 -11.78 7.15 18.33
N SER A 12 -12.62 6.36 19.00
CA SER A 12 -12.73 6.36 20.46
C SER A 12 -11.52 5.72 21.14
N ASP A 13 -11.29 6.04 22.41
CA ASP A 13 -10.19 5.47 23.19
C ASP A 13 -10.22 3.94 23.23
N ALA A 14 -11.41 3.34 23.34
CA ALA A 14 -11.59 1.89 23.31
C ALA A 14 -11.21 1.26 21.96
N ALA A 15 -11.44 1.98 20.85
CA ALA A 15 -10.98 1.53 19.54
C ALA A 15 -9.45 1.68 19.42
N LYS A 16 -8.88 2.81 19.87
CA LYS A 16 -7.43 3.04 19.88
C LYS A 16 -6.69 1.97 20.67
N ALA A 17 -7.22 1.53 21.81
CA ALA A 17 -6.61 0.52 22.69
C ALA A 17 -6.42 -0.86 22.03
N GLN A 18 -7.20 -1.19 21.00
CA GLN A 18 -7.13 -2.49 20.31
C GLN A 18 -6.70 -2.37 18.84
N LEU A 19 -6.45 -1.16 18.34
CA LEU A 19 -6.20 -0.91 16.92
C LEU A 19 -4.86 -1.51 16.48
N LYS A 20 -4.92 -2.33 15.45
CA LYS A 20 -3.75 -2.86 14.74
C LYS A 20 -3.95 -2.67 13.24
N CYS A 21 -2.87 -2.55 12.49
CA CYS A 21 -2.93 -2.39 11.05
C CYS A 21 -1.98 -3.33 10.31
N GLU A 22 -2.22 -3.46 9.02
CA GLU A 22 -1.36 -4.12 8.06
C GLU A 22 -1.07 -3.14 6.92
N ILE A 23 0.16 -3.19 6.41
CA ILE A 23 0.56 -2.36 5.27
C ILE A 23 0.75 -3.29 4.09
N ILE A 24 -0.05 -3.10 3.04
CA ILE A 24 0.02 -3.91 1.82
C ILE A 24 0.38 -2.97 0.67
N MET A 25 1.57 -3.15 0.12
CA MET A 25 2.00 -2.37 -1.03
C MET A 25 1.37 -2.93 -2.31
N LEU A 26 0.98 -2.03 -3.21
CA LEU A 26 0.36 -2.40 -4.49
C LEU A 26 1.23 -3.40 -5.27
N THR A 27 0.60 -4.50 -5.65
CA THR A 27 1.05 -5.42 -6.69
C THR A 27 -0.08 -5.53 -7.70
N HIS A 28 0.22 -5.41 -8.98
CA HIS A 28 -0.79 -5.40 -10.04
C HIS A 28 -0.47 -6.42 -11.11
N ASN A 29 -1.49 -7.16 -11.56
CA ASN A 29 -1.33 -8.25 -12.53
C ASN A 29 -1.46 -7.72 -13.97
N ALA A 30 -0.64 -8.24 -14.88
CA ALA A 30 -0.61 -7.76 -16.27
C ALA A 30 -1.92 -8.04 -17.04
N ASP A 31 -2.53 -9.21 -16.84
CA ASP A 31 -3.78 -9.57 -17.51
C ASP A 31 -4.94 -8.75 -16.95
N LEU A 32 -4.95 -8.51 -15.63
CA LEU A 32 -5.92 -7.63 -15.00
C LEU A 32 -5.79 -6.18 -15.48
N HIS A 33 -4.56 -5.68 -15.65
CA HIS A 33 -4.33 -4.36 -16.24
C HIS A 33 -4.97 -4.26 -17.64
N ALA A 34 -4.76 -5.25 -18.50
CA ALA A 34 -5.34 -5.27 -19.85
C ALA A 34 -6.89 -5.23 -19.82
N VAL A 35 -7.51 -5.97 -18.89
CA VAL A 35 -8.96 -5.91 -18.67
C VAL A 35 -9.40 -4.53 -18.18
N ASN A 36 -8.70 -3.98 -17.18
CA ASN A 36 -9.05 -2.71 -16.55
C ASN A 36 -8.92 -1.50 -17.49
N LEU A 37 -8.04 -1.57 -18.50
CA LEU A 37 -7.98 -0.53 -19.54
C LEU A 37 -9.32 -0.36 -20.28
N GLY A 38 -10.12 -1.42 -20.39
CA GLY A 38 -11.46 -1.35 -20.97
C GLY A 38 -12.54 -0.76 -20.05
N TRP A 39 -12.34 -0.78 -18.73
CA TRP A 39 -13.37 -0.43 -17.74
C TRP A 39 -13.05 0.86 -16.96
N HIS A 40 -11.82 1.00 -16.47
CA HIS A 40 -11.35 2.11 -15.65
C HIS A 40 -9.94 2.58 -16.05
N PRO A 41 -9.72 3.06 -17.29
CA PRO A 41 -8.40 3.40 -17.80
C PRO A 41 -7.67 4.46 -16.97
N LYS A 42 -8.39 5.44 -16.40
CA LYS A 42 -7.79 6.48 -15.54
C LYS A 42 -7.24 5.93 -14.22
N ALA A 43 -7.78 4.83 -13.70
CA ALA A 43 -7.24 4.21 -12.50
C ALA A 43 -5.91 3.52 -12.82
N GLU A 44 -5.77 2.96 -14.03
CA GLU A 44 -4.55 2.31 -14.48
C GLU A 44 -3.37 3.28 -14.58
N ASP A 45 -3.60 4.58 -14.84
CA ASP A 45 -2.55 5.61 -14.77
C ASP A 45 -1.89 5.72 -13.38
N LEU A 46 -2.57 5.27 -12.32
CA LEU A 46 -2.04 5.25 -10.95
C LEU A 46 -1.55 3.85 -10.54
N LEU A 47 -2.22 2.80 -11.01
CA LEU A 47 -1.93 1.42 -10.61
C LEU A 47 -0.78 0.79 -11.41
N TRP A 48 -0.67 1.14 -12.69
CA TRP A 48 0.32 0.60 -13.63
C TRP A 48 1.42 1.63 -13.89
N ARG A 49 2.51 1.53 -13.13
CA ARG A 49 3.61 2.51 -13.12
C ARG A 49 4.98 1.84 -13.30
N PRO A 50 5.32 1.38 -14.52
CA PRO A 50 6.61 0.71 -14.81
C PRO A 50 7.86 1.55 -14.50
N ASP A 51 7.72 2.86 -14.38
CA ASP A 51 8.80 3.78 -14.00
C ASP A 51 9.29 3.54 -12.56
N ILE A 52 8.37 3.22 -11.64
CA ILE A 52 8.67 2.97 -10.21
C ILE A 52 8.45 1.50 -9.79
N GLN A 53 7.89 0.69 -10.68
CA GLN A 53 7.64 -0.74 -10.49
C GLN A 53 8.63 -1.61 -11.27
N GLU A 54 8.71 -2.88 -10.90
CA GLU A 54 9.48 -3.92 -11.58
C GLU A 54 8.60 -5.16 -11.81
N ALA A 55 8.89 -5.88 -12.89
CA ALA A 55 8.21 -7.13 -13.19
C ALA A 55 8.58 -8.22 -12.17
N LYS A 56 7.60 -9.03 -11.80
CA LYS A 56 7.74 -10.21 -10.95
C LYS A 56 6.82 -11.31 -11.48
N VAL A 57 7.38 -12.49 -11.68
CA VAL A 57 6.59 -13.71 -11.90
C VAL A 57 6.18 -14.26 -10.53
N SER A 58 4.89 -14.51 -10.34
CA SER A 58 4.39 -15.17 -9.13
C SER A 58 4.73 -16.66 -9.14
N GLU A 59 4.67 -17.32 -7.99
CA GLU A 59 4.87 -18.77 -7.90
C GLU A 59 3.86 -19.55 -8.76
N GLY A 60 2.65 -19.01 -8.94
CA GLY A 60 1.63 -19.54 -9.84
C GLY A 60 1.83 -19.20 -11.32
N GLY A 61 2.97 -18.61 -11.71
CA GLY A 61 3.33 -18.31 -13.11
C GLY A 61 2.78 -16.99 -13.67
N GLY A 62 2.04 -16.21 -12.89
CA GLY A 62 1.44 -14.96 -13.34
C GLY A 62 2.44 -13.79 -13.38
N THR A 63 2.37 -12.96 -14.41
CA THR A 63 3.21 -11.75 -14.53
C THR A 63 2.57 -10.58 -13.77
N ASN A 64 3.34 -9.96 -12.88
CA ASN A 64 2.90 -8.85 -12.06
C ASN A 64 3.90 -7.70 -12.08
N LEU A 65 3.44 -6.50 -11.78
CA LEU A 65 4.25 -5.37 -11.35
C LEU A 65 4.16 -5.21 -9.84
N ARG A 66 5.31 -5.01 -9.20
CA ARG A 66 5.42 -4.58 -7.80
C ARG A 66 6.34 -3.38 -7.72
N TYR A 67 6.32 -2.63 -6.62
CA TYR A 67 7.34 -1.61 -6.43
C TYR A 67 8.74 -2.20 -6.44
N ARG A 68 9.66 -1.47 -7.09
CA ARG A 68 11.09 -1.79 -7.12
C ARG A 68 11.61 -2.02 -5.71
N ALA A 69 12.45 -3.04 -5.52
CA ALA A 69 12.89 -3.47 -4.18
C ALA A 69 13.47 -2.31 -3.33
N GLY A 70 14.33 -1.48 -3.94
CA GLY A 70 14.92 -0.32 -3.25
C GLY A 70 13.93 0.79 -2.89
N TRP A 71 12.83 0.92 -3.64
CA TRP A 71 11.79 1.92 -3.40
C TRP A 71 10.80 1.48 -2.32
N LYS A 72 10.40 0.21 -2.35
CA LYS A 72 9.49 -0.38 -1.36
C LYS A 72 9.97 -0.13 0.08
N GLY A 73 11.23 -0.45 0.38
CA GLY A 73 11.79 -0.27 1.72
C GLY A 73 11.76 1.19 2.17
N ARG A 74 12.20 2.12 1.30
CA ARG A 74 12.20 3.56 1.59
C ARG A 74 10.81 4.10 1.89
N TRP A 75 9.81 3.72 1.10
CA TRP A 75 8.44 4.19 1.28
C TRP A 75 7.77 3.57 2.50
N LEU A 76 8.00 2.29 2.78
CA LEU A 76 7.52 1.65 4.01
C LEU A 76 8.09 2.33 5.26
N THR A 77 9.40 2.62 5.28
CA THR A 77 10.02 3.35 6.41
C THR A 77 9.38 4.71 6.60
N ARG A 78 9.21 5.48 5.52
CA ARG A 78 8.56 6.80 5.58
C ARG A 78 7.10 6.71 6.05
N PHE A 79 6.33 5.74 5.55
CA PHE A 79 4.94 5.54 5.93
C PHE A 79 4.81 5.16 7.41
N LYS A 80 5.66 4.24 7.89
CA LYS A 80 5.70 3.84 9.31
C LYS A 80 6.12 4.99 10.23
N ALA A 81 7.07 5.83 9.82
CA ALA A 81 7.45 7.01 10.58
C ALA A 81 6.25 7.96 10.75
N LEU A 82 5.55 8.26 9.66
CA LEU A 82 4.36 9.12 9.71
C LEU A 82 3.23 8.52 10.58
N LEU A 83 3.05 7.20 10.52
CA LEU A 83 2.08 6.49 11.37
C LEU A 83 2.47 6.62 12.85
N ALA A 84 3.74 6.33 13.18
CA ALA A 84 4.23 6.40 14.55
C ALA A 84 4.15 7.82 15.14
N GLU A 85 4.37 8.85 14.32
CA GLU A 85 4.25 10.24 14.74
C GLU A 85 2.80 10.68 15.02
N THR A 86 1.82 10.11 14.30
CA THR A 86 0.41 10.58 14.38
C THR A 86 -0.47 9.66 15.23
N MET A 87 -0.23 8.36 15.16
CA MET A 87 -1.00 7.31 15.82
C MET A 87 -0.05 6.29 16.48
N PRO A 88 0.74 6.70 17.49
CA PRO A 88 1.78 5.86 18.11
C PRO A 88 1.23 4.58 18.77
N TYR A 89 -0.08 4.55 19.07
CA TYR A 89 -0.77 3.39 19.63
C TYR A 89 -1.09 2.29 18.60
N CYS A 90 -1.04 2.61 17.30
CA CYS A 90 -1.41 1.66 16.25
C CYS A 90 -0.26 0.70 15.94
N THR A 91 -0.40 -0.56 16.36
CA THR A 91 0.62 -1.58 16.10
C THR A 91 0.53 -2.12 14.67
N VAL A 92 1.64 -2.07 13.93
CA VAL A 92 1.75 -2.71 12.61
C VAL A 92 2.01 -4.20 12.78
N ARG A 93 1.05 -5.05 12.40
CA ARG A 93 1.18 -6.52 12.42
C ARG A 93 2.18 -7.00 11.36
N TYR A 94 1.98 -6.55 10.13
CA TYR A 94 2.79 -6.94 8.97
C TYR A 94 2.91 -5.79 7.96
N ALA A 95 3.97 -5.83 7.16
CA ALA A 95 4.18 -4.92 6.05
C ALA A 95 4.73 -5.68 4.83
N PHE A 96 3.95 -5.73 3.74
CA PHE A 96 4.20 -6.52 2.54
C PHE A 96 4.41 -5.66 1.30
#